data_AF-A0A7S2MEM0-F1
#
_entry.id   AF-A0A7S2MEM0-F1
#
_cell.length_a   1.000
_cell.length_b   1.000
_cell.length_c   1.000
_cell.angle_alpha   90.00
_cell.angle_beta   90.00
_cell.angle_gamma   90.00
#
_symmetry.space_group_name_H-M   'P 1'
#
loop_
_entity.id
_entity.type
_entity.pdbx_description
1 polymer ?
#
loop_
_entity_poly.entity_id
_entity_poly.type
_entity_poly.pdbx_seq_one_letter_code
_entity_poly.pdbx_strand_id
1 'polypeptide(L)'
;SPIDMRSTKLRSYPKEVLEDGRSIRVGPATWSYDWALVNASLGWSARGSWEVRLLQPFAQTTRMTFLDRDFTLQAFHFTSPSENRIEGEGFDMEVQHVLQSADQKVLVVSVMLRVGLVPDNPYIAQFWSSFPRYSPGVQAVDKVITNPFYGAIPEDRSFYVFKGSLTHPPCTNEVTWVVFEE
;
A
#
# COMPACT_ATOMS: atom_id res chain seq x y z
N SER A 1 -12.82 -0.44 6.61
CA SER A 1 -12.38 -0.26 5.22
C SER A 1 -13.02 -1.32 4.35
N PRO A 2 -13.18 -1.12 3.04
CA PRO A 2 -12.87 0.11 2.29
C PRO A 2 -13.81 1.26 2.62
N ILE A 3 -13.60 2.44 1.99
CA ILE A 3 -14.54 3.58 2.00
C ILE A 3 -14.62 4.25 0.61
N ASP A 4 -15.59 5.16 0.47
CA ASP A 4 -15.68 6.12 -0.62
C ASP A 4 -15.19 7.49 -0.14
N MET A 5 -14.07 7.96 -0.70
CA MET A 5 -13.40 9.20 -0.31
C MET A 5 -13.94 10.36 -1.15
N ARG A 6 -14.63 11.30 -0.49
CA ARG A 6 -15.24 12.47 -1.13
C ARG A 6 -14.65 13.77 -0.59
N SER A 7 -14.13 14.58 -1.50
CA SER A 7 -13.52 15.87 -1.25
C SER A 7 -14.59 16.94 -1.06
N THR A 8 -15.03 17.13 0.18
CA THR A 8 -15.84 18.32 0.57
C THR A 8 -14.95 19.57 0.67
N LYS A 9 -14.24 19.88 -0.43
CA LYS A 9 -13.33 21.01 -0.65
C LYS A 9 -12.26 21.24 0.42
N LEU A 10 -11.08 20.64 0.23
CA LEU A 10 -9.81 21.24 0.67
C LEU A 10 -8.65 20.68 -0.16
N ARG A 11 -8.05 21.53 -1.01
CA ARG A 11 -6.83 21.21 -1.77
C ARG A 11 -5.59 21.63 -0.98
N SER A 12 -4.57 20.78 -1.08
CA SER A 12 -3.17 20.94 -0.63
C SER A 12 -2.91 21.25 0.86
N TYR A 13 -1.74 20.78 1.30
CA TYR A 13 -1.23 20.81 2.68
C TYR A 13 -1.93 19.88 3.68
N PRO A 14 -1.26 19.53 4.81
CA PRO A 14 -1.64 18.39 5.66
C PRO A 14 -3.10 18.31 6.07
N LYS A 15 -3.74 17.18 5.75
CA LYS A 15 -4.98 16.76 6.40
C LYS A 15 -4.69 16.49 7.88
N GLU A 16 -5.52 17.00 8.77
CA GLU A 16 -5.41 16.75 10.20
C GLU A 16 -6.02 15.39 10.54
N VAL A 17 -5.22 14.51 11.16
CA VAL A 17 -5.70 13.20 11.65
C VAL A 17 -6.09 13.33 13.10
N LEU A 18 -7.30 12.87 13.45
CA LEU A 18 -7.72 12.74 14.83
C LEU A 18 -7.11 11.47 15.45
N GLU A 19 -6.07 11.63 16.26
CA GLU A 19 -5.59 10.62 17.20
C GLU A 19 -6.09 11.00 18.60
N ASP A 20 -6.85 10.11 19.23
CA ASP A 20 -7.27 10.19 20.64
C ASP A 20 -7.89 11.55 21.04
N GLY A 21 -8.69 12.13 20.13
CA GLY A 21 -9.37 13.42 20.29
C GLY A 21 -8.52 14.65 20.00
N ARG A 22 -7.28 14.49 19.56
CA ARG A 22 -6.36 15.58 19.16
C ARG A 22 -6.18 15.57 17.64
N SER A 23 -6.28 16.72 17.00
CA SER A 23 -5.81 16.82 15.62
C SER A 23 -4.29 16.89 15.58
N ILE A 24 -3.69 15.95 14.85
CA ILE A 24 -2.27 15.97 14.51
C ILE A 24 -2.16 16.40 13.05
N ARG A 25 -1.42 17.48 12.80
CA ARG A 25 -1.00 17.88 11.45
C ARG A 25 -0.14 16.75 10.87
N VAL A 26 -0.62 16.07 9.83
CA VAL A 26 0.16 15.03 9.15
C VAL A 26 1.40 15.64 8.51
N GLY A 27 2.56 15.49 9.15
CA GLY A 27 3.84 15.84 8.56
C GLY A 27 4.06 15.10 7.23
N PRO A 28 4.93 15.61 6.34
CA PRO A 28 5.22 14.92 5.08
C PRO A 28 5.69 13.49 5.37
N ALA A 29 5.03 12.51 4.75
CA ALA A 29 5.44 11.12 4.79
C ALA A 29 6.91 11.01 4.34
N THR A 30 7.80 10.57 5.24
CA THR A 30 9.22 10.43 4.94
C THR A 30 9.54 8.97 4.62
N TRP A 31 10.10 8.76 3.43
CA TRP A 31 10.37 7.44 2.86
C TRP A 31 11.87 7.17 2.97
N SER A 32 12.26 6.32 3.93
CA SER A 32 13.66 6.02 4.22
C SER A 32 13.99 4.62 3.70
N TYR A 33 14.48 4.56 2.46
CA TYR A 33 14.85 3.30 1.80
C TYR A 33 16.37 3.18 1.61
N ASP A 34 16.99 2.36 2.45
CA ASP A 34 18.36 1.91 2.20
C ASP A 34 18.35 0.70 1.26
N TRP A 35 19.25 0.72 0.27
CA TRP A 35 19.39 -0.25 -0.83
C TRP A 35 18.23 -0.32 -1.85
N ALA A 36 18.61 -0.51 -3.12
CA ALA A 36 17.72 -0.43 -4.28
C ALA A 36 16.97 -1.73 -4.62
N LEU A 37 17.29 -2.86 -3.96
CA LEU A 37 16.74 -4.19 -4.23
C LEU A 37 16.26 -4.87 -2.93
N VAL A 38 15.23 -5.70 -3.03
CA VAL A 38 14.73 -6.55 -1.94
C VAL A 38 14.38 -7.96 -2.45
N ASN A 39 14.49 -8.95 -1.57
CA ASN A 39 13.96 -10.29 -1.82
C ASN A 39 12.45 -10.30 -1.54
N ALA A 40 11.66 -10.94 -2.41
CA ALA A 40 10.22 -11.08 -2.24
C ALA A 40 9.72 -12.45 -2.69
N SER A 41 8.59 -12.89 -2.12
CA SER A 41 7.85 -14.09 -2.52
C SER A 41 6.54 -13.67 -3.18
N LEU A 42 6.29 -14.12 -4.40
CA LEU A 42 5.14 -13.74 -5.23
C LEU A 42 4.16 -14.90 -5.33
N GLY A 43 2.93 -14.69 -4.87
CA GLY A 43 1.91 -15.73 -4.92
C GLY A 43 0.51 -15.19 -4.71
N TRP A 44 -0.34 -16.06 -4.20
CA TRP A 44 -1.73 -15.76 -3.89
C TRP A 44 -1.91 -15.71 -2.38
N SER A 45 -2.53 -14.64 -1.89
CA SER A 45 -2.95 -14.53 -0.49
C SER A 45 -4.11 -15.49 -0.20
N ALA A 46 -4.39 -15.73 1.09
CA ALA A 46 -5.55 -16.51 1.52
C ALA A 46 -6.92 -15.93 1.08
N ARG A 47 -6.95 -14.68 0.59
CA ARG A 47 -8.15 -14.02 0.02
C ARG A 47 -8.25 -14.15 -1.52
N GLY A 48 -7.35 -14.87 -2.17
CA GLY A 48 -7.31 -14.98 -3.64
C GLY A 48 -6.87 -13.70 -4.35
N SER A 49 -6.22 -12.77 -3.63
CA SER A 49 -5.53 -11.62 -4.23
C SER A 49 -4.11 -12.02 -4.61
N TRP A 50 -3.49 -11.30 -5.56
CA TRP A 50 -2.04 -11.35 -5.69
C TRP A 50 -1.39 -10.78 -4.42
N GLU A 51 -0.24 -11.33 -4.04
CA GLU A 51 0.56 -10.94 -2.88
C GLU A 51 2.05 -10.96 -3.22
N VAL A 52 2.73 -9.84 -2.94
CA VAL A 52 4.19 -9.74 -2.91
C VAL A 52 4.59 -9.57 -1.45
N ARG A 53 5.15 -10.61 -0.85
CA ARG A 53 5.59 -10.62 0.56
C ARG A 53 7.10 -10.40 0.60
N LEU A 54 7.59 -9.46 1.41
CA LEU A 54 9.04 -9.26 1.52
C LEU A 54 9.68 -10.40 2.32
N LEU A 55 10.87 -10.81 1.90
CA LEU A 55 11.66 -11.87 2.51
C LEU A 55 12.88 -11.27 3.20
N GLN A 56 13.18 -11.70 4.42
CA GLN A 56 14.25 -11.09 5.21
C GLN A 56 15.63 -11.31 4.54
N PRO A 57 16.55 -10.33 4.61
CA PRO A 57 16.42 -9.05 5.30
C PRO A 57 15.69 -7.97 4.48
N PHE A 58 14.62 -7.39 5.06
CA PHE A 58 13.93 -6.20 4.53
C PHE A 58 13.65 -5.12 5.58
N ALA A 59 13.77 -5.46 6.89
CA ALA A 59 13.31 -4.58 7.96
C ALA A 59 14.04 -3.22 8.04
N GLN A 60 15.27 -3.15 7.51
CA GLN A 60 16.09 -1.94 7.46
C GLN A 60 15.98 -1.19 6.12
N THR A 61 15.44 -1.83 5.06
CA THR A 61 15.47 -1.30 3.68
C THR A 61 14.16 -0.66 3.24
N THR A 62 13.05 -0.96 3.92
CA THR A 62 11.69 -0.53 3.53
C THR A 62 10.95 0.14 4.68
N ARG A 63 11.55 1.23 5.19
CA ARG A 63 11.05 2.02 6.32
C ARG A 63 10.33 3.30 5.85
N MET A 64 9.18 3.56 6.43
CA MET A 64 8.42 4.79 6.27
C MET A 64 8.15 5.37 7.65
N THR A 65 8.44 6.65 7.85
CA THR A 65 8.06 7.37 9.07
C THR A 65 6.81 8.20 8.78
N PHE A 66 5.77 8.00 9.61
CA PHE A 66 4.47 8.63 9.47
C PHE A 66 3.91 8.97 10.85
N LEU A 67 3.54 10.24 11.08
CA LEU A 67 3.13 10.75 12.41
C LEU A 67 4.16 10.39 13.50
N ASP A 68 5.44 10.66 13.24
CA ASP A 68 6.60 10.37 14.10
C ASP A 68 6.75 8.91 14.57
N ARG A 69 6.01 7.99 13.94
CA ARG A 69 6.12 6.53 14.13
C ARG A 69 6.72 5.89 12.89
N ASP A 70 7.66 4.97 13.12
CA ASP A 70 8.27 4.16 12.07
C ASP A 70 7.49 2.89 11.78
N PHE A 71 7.28 2.64 10.49
CA PHE A 71 6.65 1.44 9.96
C PHE A 71 7.57 0.77 8.93
N THR A 72 7.62 -0.55 8.96
CA THR A 72 8.33 -1.38 7.99
C THR A 72 7.32 -2.08 7.08
N LEU A 73 7.48 -1.97 5.76
CA LEU A 73 6.68 -2.69 4.78
C LEU A 73 6.86 -4.21 4.93
N GLN A 74 5.76 -4.96 5.09
CA GLN A 74 5.78 -6.42 5.24
C GLN A 74 5.42 -7.12 3.93
N ALA A 75 4.38 -6.62 3.27
CA ALA A 75 3.87 -7.14 2.01
C ALA A 75 3.10 -6.04 1.27
N PHE A 76 2.81 -6.26 -0.01
CA PHE A 76 1.79 -5.51 -0.73
C PHE A 76 0.92 -6.45 -1.57
N HIS A 77 -0.35 -6.09 -1.70
CA HIS A 77 -1.36 -6.91 -2.36
C HIS A 77 -2.01 -6.14 -3.51
N PHE A 78 -2.40 -6.85 -4.57
CA PHE A 78 -3.20 -6.28 -5.66
C PHE A 78 -4.62 -6.84 -5.61
N THR A 79 -5.61 -5.95 -5.60
CA THR A 79 -7.03 -6.26 -5.72
C THR A 79 -7.59 -5.66 -7.00
N SER A 80 -8.37 -6.43 -7.76
CA SER A 80 -9.07 -5.95 -8.96
C SER A 80 -10.54 -6.37 -8.87
N PRO A 81 -11.52 -5.45 -8.94
CA PRO A 81 -11.37 -3.98 -8.97
C PRO A 81 -10.76 -3.42 -7.68
N SER A 82 -10.61 -2.09 -7.58
CA SER A 82 -10.29 -1.43 -6.31
C SER A 82 -11.32 -1.74 -5.22
N GLU A 83 -10.87 -1.82 -3.96
CA GLU A 83 -11.78 -1.94 -2.81
C GLU A 83 -12.29 -0.55 -2.44
N ASN A 84 -11.40 0.44 -2.37
CA ASN A 84 -11.69 1.83 -2.08
C ASN A 84 -12.14 2.61 -3.34
N ARG A 85 -12.78 3.77 -3.12
CA ARG A 85 -13.31 4.66 -4.17
C ARG A 85 -12.95 6.12 -3.92
N ILE A 86 -12.91 6.91 -4.98
CA ILE A 86 -12.71 8.37 -4.94
C ILE A 86 -13.87 9.04 -5.71
N GLU A 87 -14.57 9.99 -5.10
CA GLU A 87 -15.79 10.62 -5.62
C GLU A 87 -16.88 9.64 -6.13
N GLY A 88 -16.99 8.46 -5.49
CA GLY A 88 -17.88 7.38 -5.89
C GLY A 88 -17.36 6.49 -7.03
N GLU A 89 -16.27 6.87 -7.69
CA GLU A 89 -15.64 6.12 -8.77
C GLU A 89 -14.72 5.01 -8.23
N GLY A 90 -14.73 3.85 -8.89
CA GLY A 90 -13.80 2.74 -8.64
C GLY A 90 -12.75 2.64 -9.74
N PHE A 91 -11.64 1.98 -9.44
CA PHE A 91 -10.49 1.83 -10.34
C PHE A 91 -10.32 0.36 -10.73
N ASP A 92 -9.61 0.08 -11.83
CA ASP A 92 -9.43 -1.28 -12.35
C ASP A 92 -8.65 -2.18 -11.38
N MET A 93 -7.75 -1.59 -10.59
CA MET A 93 -6.97 -2.29 -9.57
C MET A 93 -6.53 -1.33 -8.46
N GLU A 94 -6.22 -1.88 -7.28
CA GLU A 94 -5.68 -1.15 -6.12
C GLU A 94 -4.48 -1.93 -5.55
N VAL A 95 -3.41 -1.22 -5.19
CA VAL A 95 -2.18 -1.77 -4.60
C VAL A 95 -2.09 -1.38 -3.12
N GLN A 96 -2.35 -2.34 -2.24
CA GLN A 96 -2.39 -2.15 -0.80
C GLN A 96 -1.07 -2.58 -0.17
N HIS A 97 -0.19 -1.62 0.11
CA HIS A 97 1.07 -1.83 0.83
C HIS A 97 0.79 -1.88 2.33
N VAL A 98 1.14 -2.99 2.99
CA VAL A 98 0.89 -3.22 4.42
C VAL A 98 2.19 -3.05 5.19
N LEU A 99 2.29 -1.95 5.95
CA LEU A 99 3.41 -1.64 6.82
C LEU A 99 3.03 -1.84 8.29
N GLN A 100 3.98 -2.29 9.11
CA GLN A 100 3.79 -2.49 10.54
C GLN A 100 4.91 -1.84 11.34
N SER A 101 4.57 -1.22 12.47
CA SER A 101 5.51 -0.62 13.42
C SER A 101 5.95 -1.60 14.52
N ALA A 102 6.98 -1.22 15.29
CA ALA A 102 7.44 -1.99 16.44
C ALA A 102 6.36 -2.14 17.53
N ASP A 103 5.50 -1.13 17.73
CA ASP A 103 4.31 -1.17 18.60
C ASP A 103 3.10 -1.88 17.95
N GLN A 104 3.33 -2.68 16.91
CA GLN A 104 2.36 -3.52 16.19
C GLN A 104 1.20 -2.77 15.51
N LYS A 105 1.21 -1.43 15.49
CA LYS A 105 0.25 -0.63 14.72
C LYS A 105 0.47 -0.85 13.22
N VAL A 106 -0.63 -0.81 12.47
CA VAL A 106 -0.65 -1.10 11.03
C VAL A 106 -0.97 0.16 10.26
N LEU A 107 -0.16 0.44 9.24
CA LEU A 107 -0.34 1.49 8.26
C LEU A 107 -0.52 0.82 6.89
N VAL A 108 -1.63 1.11 6.20
CA VAL A 108 -1.82 0.70 4.81
C VAL A 108 -1.63 1.91 3.91
N VAL A 109 -0.69 1.80 2.97
CA VAL A 109 -0.47 2.78 1.90
C VAL A 109 -1.05 2.21 0.61
N SER A 110 -2.12 2.83 0.12
CA SER A 110 -2.85 2.37 -1.06
C SER A 110 -2.64 3.28 -2.26
N VAL A 111 -2.43 2.67 -3.43
CA VAL A 111 -2.26 3.32 -4.74
C VAL A 111 -3.30 2.76 -5.70
N MET A 112 -4.01 3.64 -6.40
CA MET A 112 -5.00 3.24 -7.41
C MET A 112 -4.33 2.96 -8.75
N LEU A 113 -4.92 2.08 -9.56
CA LEU A 113 -4.41 1.74 -10.89
C LEU A 113 -5.55 1.67 -11.91
N ARG A 114 -5.29 2.19 -13.11
CA ARG A 114 -6.17 2.03 -14.28
C ARG A 114 -5.46 1.34 -15.42
N VAL A 115 -6.21 0.57 -16.20
CA VAL A 115 -5.75 0.02 -17.48
C VAL A 115 -6.00 1.07 -18.56
N GLY A 116 -4.98 1.45 -19.33
CA GLY A 116 -5.11 2.61 -20.24
C GLY A 116 -4.01 2.74 -21.28
N LEU A 117 -3.94 3.92 -21.88
CA LEU A 117 -3.03 4.25 -23.00
C LEU A 117 -1.63 4.74 -22.56
N VAL A 118 -1.36 4.74 -21.25
CA VAL A 118 -0.03 5.04 -20.70
C VAL A 118 0.86 3.79 -20.74
N PRO A 119 2.21 3.92 -20.76
CA PRO A 119 3.10 2.78 -20.64
C PRO A 119 2.87 1.99 -19.34
N ASP A 120 3.11 0.68 -19.38
CA ASP A 120 3.09 -0.17 -18.18
C ASP A 120 3.94 0.44 -17.06
N ASN A 121 3.42 0.44 -15.83
CA ASN A 121 4.20 0.87 -14.67
C ASN A 121 5.48 -0.01 -14.58
N PRO A 122 6.70 0.56 -14.70
CA PRO A 122 7.93 -0.20 -14.83
C PRO A 122 8.29 -0.98 -13.55
N TYR A 123 7.82 -0.52 -12.39
CA TYR A 123 7.97 -1.22 -11.13
C TYR A 123 7.12 -2.50 -11.10
N ILE A 124 5.88 -2.47 -11.59
CA ILE A 124 5.01 -3.65 -11.64
C ILE A 124 5.46 -4.62 -12.74
N ALA A 125 5.82 -4.08 -13.91
CA ALA A 125 6.23 -4.85 -15.09
C ALA A 125 7.43 -5.79 -14.83
N GLN A 126 8.34 -5.44 -13.91
CA GLN A 126 9.51 -6.26 -13.58
C GLN A 126 9.14 -7.67 -13.05
N PHE A 127 7.97 -7.83 -12.43
CA PHE A 127 7.58 -9.07 -11.75
C PHE A 127 6.18 -9.60 -12.08
N TRP A 128 5.30 -8.83 -12.73
CA TRP A 128 3.91 -9.22 -12.97
C TRP A 128 3.76 -10.58 -13.67
N SER A 129 4.58 -10.83 -14.71
CA SER A 129 4.63 -12.09 -15.45
C SER A 129 5.19 -13.29 -14.67
N SER A 130 5.71 -13.06 -13.46
CA SER A 130 6.29 -14.07 -12.57
C SER A 130 5.31 -14.60 -11.52
N PHE A 131 4.11 -14.03 -11.42
CA PHE A 131 3.07 -14.59 -10.57
C PHE A 131 2.62 -15.97 -11.09
N PRO A 132 2.50 -16.99 -10.21
CA PRO A 132 1.92 -18.27 -10.59
C PRO A 132 0.45 -18.09 -11.01
N ARG A 133 -0.06 -18.90 -11.94
CA ARG A 133 -1.50 -18.94 -12.24
C ARG A 133 -2.27 -19.42 -11.01
N TYR A 134 -3.45 -18.87 -10.75
CA TYR A 134 -4.27 -19.28 -9.61
C TYR A 134 -4.71 -20.75 -9.74
N SER A 135 -4.33 -21.58 -8.78
CA SER A 135 -4.90 -22.89 -8.55
C SER A 135 -4.76 -23.30 -7.07
N PRO A 136 -5.65 -24.16 -6.54
CA PRO A 136 -5.55 -24.63 -5.16
C PRO A 136 -4.19 -25.31 -4.90
N GLY A 137 -3.50 -24.88 -3.84
CA GLY A 137 -2.19 -25.43 -3.46
C GLY A 137 -1.01 -24.95 -4.31
N VAL A 138 -1.18 -23.96 -5.19
CA VAL A 138 -0.06 -23.39 -5.95
C VAL A 138 0.96 -22.72 -5.01
N GLN A 139 2.25 -22.98 -5.24
CA GLN A 139 3.32 -22.39 -4.45
C GLN A 139 3.66 -20.97 -4.94
N ALA A 140 4.13 -20.13 -4.02
CA ALA A 140 4.70 -18.82 -4.36
C ALA A 140 6.07 -18.97 -5.04
N VAL A 141 6.48 -17.94 -5.77
CA VAL A 141 7.75 -17.87 -6.51
C VAL A 141 8.61 -16.77 -5.92
N ASP A 142 9.80 -17.13 -5.41
CA ASP A 142 10.73 -16.17 -4.85
C ASP A 142 11.52 -15.44 -5.95
N LYS A 143 11.72 -14.13 -5.77
CA LYS A 143 12.32 -13.23 -6.77
C LYS A 143 12.98 -12.02 -6.10
N VAL A 144 14.06 -11.52 -6.72
CA VAL A 144 14.63 -10.21 -6.40
C VAL A 144 13.88 -9.15 -7.20
N ILE A 145 13.43 -8.09 -6.52
CA ILE A 145 12.74 -6.94 -7.12
C ILE A 145 13.38 -5.63 -6.64
N THR A 146 13.12 -4.52 -7.32
CA THR A 146 13.52 -3.20 -6.83
C THR A 146 12.79 -2.82 -5.55
N ASN A 147 13.35 -1.91 -4.77
CA ASN A 147 12.72 -1.39 -3.56
C ASN A 147 11.36 -0.74 -3.89
N PRO A 148 10.24 -1.15 -3.25
CA PRO A 148 8.90 -0.64 -3.58
C PRO A 148 8.79 0.89 -3.56
N PHE A 149 9.46 1.57 -2.62
CA PHE A 149 9.35 3.02 -2.48
C PHE A 149 10.01 3.83 -3.61
N TYR A 150 10.74 3.17 -4.52
CA TYR A 150 11.36 3.80 -5.69
C TYR A 150 10.43 3.88 -6.92
N GLY A 151 9.32 3.13 -6.96
CA GLY A 151 8.45 3.12 -8.16
C GLY A 151 7.04 2.54 -8.00
N ALA A 152 6.68 2.02 -6.81
CA ALA A 152 5.30 1.61 -6.50
C ALA A 152 4.43 2.77 -6.00
N ILE A 153 5.03 3.94 -5.75
CA ILE A 153 4.39 5.13 -5.15
C ILE A 153 4.42 6.30 -6.17
N PRO A 154 3.30 7.02 -6.41
CA PRO A 154 3.22 8.12 -7.39
C PRO A 154 4.22 9.27 -7.17
N GLU A 155 4.33 10.15 -8.17
CA GLU A 155 5.13 11.39 -8.07
C GLU A 155 4.41 12.46 -7.25
N ASP A 156 3.12 12.71 -7.49
CA ASP A 156 2.29 13.50 -6.58
C ASP A 156 2.12 12.72 -5.26
N ARG A 157 2.35 13.39 -4.14
CA ARG A 157 2.25 12.80 -2.79
C ARG A 157 1.01 13.30 -2.04
N SER A 158 -0.01 13.78 -2.76
CA SER A 158 -1.35 14.09 -2.26
C SER A 158 -2.08 12.79 -1.91
N PHE A 159 -2.67 12.72 -0.71
CA PHE A 159 -3.37 11.54 -0.23
C PHE A 159 -4.59 11.88 0.64
N TYR A 160 -5.58 10.99 0.66
CA TYR A 160 -6.55 10.83 1.73
C TYR A 160 -5.95 10.06 2.90
N VAL A 161 -6.43 10.33 4.12
CA VAL A 161 -6.01 9.61 5.32
C VAL A 161 -7.22 9.37 6.23
N PHE A 162 -7.36 8.16 6.75
CA PHE A 162 -8.45 7.78 7.66
C PHE A 162 -8.06 6.61 8.57
N LYS A 163 -8.77 6.45 9.69
CA LYS A 163 -8.69 5.23 10.52
C LYS A 163 -9.77 4.24 10.08
N GLY A 164 -9.42 2.97 10.00
CA GLY A 164 -10.27 1.91 9.47
C GLY A 164 -9.81 0.52 9.90
N SER A 165 -9.82 -0.43 8.95
CA SER A 165 -9.60 -1.85 9.21
C SER A 165 -8.80 -2.53 8.10
N LEU A 166 -8.34 -3.76 8.31
CA LEU A 166 -8.13 -4.73 7.21
C LEU A 166 -9.50 -5.12 6.60
N THR A 167 -9.53 -5.55 5.34
CA THR A 167 -10.75 -5.38 4.52
C THR A 167 -11.86 -6.45 4.56
N HIS A 168 -11.72 -7.79 4.51
CA HIS A 168 -10.65 -8.80 4.58
C HIS A 168 -10.22 -9.31 5.99
N PRO A 169 -10.53 -10.60 6.32
CA PRO A 169 -10.29 -11.21 7.65
C PRO A 169 -8.84 -11.21 8.16
N PRO A 170 -8.61 -11.09 9.49
CA PRO A 170 -9.62 -11.00 10.56
C PRO A 170 -10.26 -9.61 10.71
N CYS A 171 -10.14 -8.73 9.70
CA CYS A 171 -10.71 -7.38 9.69
C CYS A 171 -10.22 -6.51 10.86
N THR A 172 -8.95 -6.68 11.25
CA THR A 172 -8.30 -5.95 12.36
C THR A 172 -8.60 -4.45 12.25
N ASN A 173 -9.14 -3.87 13.33
CA ASN A 173 -9.44 -2.44 13.43
C ASN A 173 -8.19 -1.62 13.78
N GLU A 174 -8.34 -0.30 13.93
CA GLU A 174 -7.26 0.66 14.22
C GLU A 174 -6.17 0.75 13.13
N VAL A 175 -6.46 0.28 11.92
CA VAL A 175 -5.54 0.43 10.78
C VAL A 175 -5.61 1.87 10.28
N THR A 176 -4.47 2.56 10.25
CA THR A 176 -4.36 3.85 9.56
C THR A 176 -4.23 3.58 8.06
N TRP A 177 -5.09 4.19 7.26
CA TRP A 177 -5.03 4.15 5.80
C TRP A 177 -4.54 5.49 5.26
N VAL A 178 -3.60 5.43 4.32
CA VAL A 178 -3.15 6.53 3.47
C VAL A 178 -3.42 6.09 2.03
N VAL A 179 -4.19 6.85 1.26
CA VAL A 179 -4.56 6.51 -0.12
C VAL A 179 -4.25 7.69 -1.02
N PHE A 180 -3.39 7.51 -2.02
CA PHE A 180 -3.04 8.60 -2.94
C PHE A 180 -4.24 9.06 -3.77
N GLU A 181 -4.24 10.35 -4.16
CA GLU A 181 -5.34 10.94 -4.95
C GLU A 181 -5.22 10.68 -6.46
N GLU A 182 -4.03 10.25 -6.92
CA GLU A 182 -3.66 9.82 -8.27
C GLU A 182 -2.86 8.51 -8.20
#